data_AF-A0A382XFZ8-F1
#
_entry.id   AF-A0A382XFZ8-F1
#
_cell.length_a   1.000
_cell.length_b   1.000
_cell.length_c   1.000
_cell.angle_alpha   90.00
_cell.angle_beta   90.00
_cell.angle_gamma   90.00
#
_symmetry.space_group_name_H-M   'P 1'
#
loop_
_entity.id
_entity.type
_entity.pdbx_description
1 polymer ?
#
loop_
_entity_poly.entity_id
_entity_poly.type
_entity_poly.pdbx_seq_one_letter_code
_entity_poly.pdbx_strand_id
1 'polypeptide(L)'
;MEEIRRLMATFRRIFFSLIILWLVLVAALSIVQAGDSQFYERWKVSNAVSVWLTLAVGLVSLLLPTARGILMGRQDFKNLGWSIVIDGVGRFAAVMAAMFLGYQAAGGMAAVLIGLLCSLALSFYCIRDLPWRDNETLNWMPWLKQALPLAIGPGVLVIMFSADVLFVQETFPDTQTHFYMPVATVGLALFMFVTPMGTVMFPKLVSSHAEGKSNVALRYAFTGTFILGSLAFIILLLIPKLPLWIIYFKSPIYWQSSPLIPWYIASLFP
;
A
#
# COMPACT_ATOMS: atom_id res chain seq x y z
N MET A 1 -0.05 -6.01 -31.18
CA MET A 1 -1.53 -5.95 -30.97
C MET A 1 -2.03 -7.15 -30.18
N GLU A 2 -1.68 -8.38 -30.54
CA GLU A 2 -2.15 -9.60 -29.85
C GLU A 2 -1.76 -9.68 -28.36
N GLU A 3 -0.52 -9.30 -28.01
CA GLU A 3 -0.06 -9.25 -26.61
C GLU A 3 -0.87 -8.26 -25.74
N ILE A 4 -1.22 -7.10 -26.28
CA ILE A 4 -2.03 -6.08 -25.59
C ILE A 4 -3.44 -6.63 -25.32
N ARG A 5 -4.02 -7.36 -26.27
CA ARG A 5 -5.34 -8.00 -26.10
C ARG A 5 -5.31 -9.06 -25.00
N ARG A 6 -4.28 -9.91 -24.99
CA ARG A 6 -4.09 -10.93 -23.93
C ARG A 6 -3.88 -10.31 -22.56
N LEU A 7 -3.09 -9.22 -22.46
CA LEU A 7 -2.90 -8.46 -21.23
C LEU A 7 -4.22 -7.91 -20.70
N MET A 8 -5.02 -7.25 -21.55
CA MET A 8 -6.29 -6.65 -21.15
C MET A 8 -7.34 -7.69 -20.77
N ALA A 9 -7.39 -8.83 -21.47
CA ALA A 9 -8.25 -9.95 -21.08
C ALA A 9 -7.85 -10.54 -19.72
N THR A 10 -6.55 -10.66 -19.45
CA THR A 10 -6.01 -11.10 -18.16
C THR A 10 -6.38 -10.11 -17.05
N PHE A 11 -6.10 -8.83 -17.27
CA PHE A 11 -6.47 -7.76 -16.34
C PHE A 11 -7.96 -7.75 -16.02
N ARG A 12 -8.83 -7.79 -17.04
CA ARG A 12 -10.28 -7.81 -16.84
C ARG A 12 -10.71 -9.01 -16.00
N ARG A 13 -10.20 -10.20 -16.28
CA ARG A 13 -10.54 -11.42 -15.53
C ARG A 13 -10.07 -11.34 -14.09
N ILE A 14 -8.86 -10.85 -13.84
CA ILE A 14 -8.35 -10.64 -12.48
C ILE A 14 -9.22 -9.62 -11.75
N PHE A 15 -9.51 -8.48 -12.38
CA PHE A 15 -10.34 -7.42 -11.82
C PHE A 15 -11.72 -7.94 -11.39
N PHE A 16 -12.44 -8.64 -12.27
CA PHE A 16 -13.73 -9.23 -11.90
C PHE A 16 -13.60 -10.37 -10.89
N SER A 17 -12.56 -11.21 -10.97
CA SER A 17 -12.35 -12.27 -9.98
C SER A 17 -12.12 -11.72 -8.57
N LEU A 18 -11.41 -10.59 -8.44
CA LEU A 18 -11.21 -9.91 -7.17
C LEU A 18 -12.52 -9.32 -6.63
N ILE A 19 -13.35 -8.73 -7.50
CA ILE A 19 -14.68 -8.25 -7.11
C ILE A 19 -15.55 -9.41 -6.63
N ILE A 20 -15.61 -10.52 -7.38
CA ILE A 20 -16.41 -11.69 -7.03
C ILE A 20 -15.92 -12.29 -5.70
N LEU A 21 -14.61 -12.49 -5.56
CA LEU A 21 -14.01 -12.99 -4.32
C LEU A 21 -14.37 -12.09 -3.14
N TRP A 22 -14.27 -10.76 -3.32
CA TRP A 22 -14.62 -9.80 -2.27
C TRP A 22 -16.10 -9.84 -1.92
N LEU A 23 -17.00 -9.92 -2.91
CA LEU A 23 -18.44 -10.05 -2.68
C LEU A 23 -18.78 -11.35 -1.94
N VAL A 24 -18.10 -12.46 -2.24
CA VAL A 24 -18.24 -13.71 -1.50
C VAL A 24 -17.80 -13.55 -0.04
N LEU A 25 -16.67 -12.87 0.21
CA LEU A 25 -16.21 -12.59 1.58
C LEU A 25 -17.18 -11.69 2.35
N VAL A 26 -17.70 -10.64 1.71
CA VAL A 26 -18.72 -9.75 2.29
C VAL A 26 -20.01 -10.52 2.58
N ALA A 27 -20.44 -11.40 1.67
CA ALA A 27 -21.62 -12.24 1.87
C ALA A 27 -21.42 -13.21 3.04
N ALA A 28 -20.27 -13.90 3.10
CA ALA A 28 -19.93 -14.78 4.23
C ALA A 28 -19.94 -14.03 5.56
N LEU A 29 -19.36 -12.82 5.59
CA LEU A 29 -19.35 -11.97 6.79
C LEU A 29 -20.76 -11.51 7.18
N SER A 30 -21.62 -11.18 6.21
CA SER A 30 -23.02 -10.82 6.48
C SER A 30 -23.86 -11.99 7.03
N ILE A 31 -23.57 -13.23 6.60
CA ILE A 31 -24.21 -14.45 7.13
C ILE A 31 -23.78 -14.67 8.59
N VAL A 32 -22.49 -14.52 8.90
CA VAL A 32 -21.98 -14.64 10.26
C VAL A 32 -22.60 -13.56 11.16
N GLN A 33 -22.74 -12.33 10.68
CA GLN A 33 -23.41 -11.25 11.41
C GLN A 33 -24.89 -11.53 11.67
N ALA A 34 -25.60 -12.13 10.70
CA ALA A 34 -27.01 -12.49 10.88
C ALA A 34 -27.20 -13.62 11.91
N GLY A 35 -26.18 -14.47 12.11
CA GLY A 35 -26.19 -15.58 13.07
C GLY A 35 -25.78 -15.21 14.50
N ASP A 36 -25.04 -14.12 14.71
CA ASP A 36 -24.56 -13.68 16.04
C ASP A 36 -24.94 -12.21 16.31
N SER A 37 -26.04 -12.01 17.04
CA SER A 37 -26.53 -10.68 17.43
C SER A 37 -25.56 -9.90 18.32
N GLN A 38 -24.56 -10.56 18.92
CA GLN A 38 -23.52 -9.94 19.75
C GLN A 38 -22.22 -9.65 18.98
N PHE A 39 -22.19 -9.84 17.65
CA PHE A 39 -21.00 -9.62 16.83
C PHE A 39 -20.37 -8.23 17.03
N TYR A 40 -21.18 -7.17 17.07
CA TYR A 40 -20.69 -5.80 17.24
C TYR A 40 -20.14 -5.51 18.65
N GLU A 41 -20.71 -6.13 19.68
CA GLU A 41 -20.24 -5.99 21.08
C GLU A 41 -18.92 -6.72 21.31
N ARG A 42 -18.78 -7.94 20.79
CA ARG A 42 -17.55 -8.75 20.91
C ARG A 42 -16.35 -8.10 20.24
N TRP A 43 -16.57 -7.41 19.12
CA TRP A 43 -15.52 -6.77 18.34
C TRP A 43 -15.32 -5.28 18.68
N LYS A 44 -16.00 -4.76 19.71
CA LYS A 44 -15.93 -3.35 20.14
C LYS A 44 -16.18 -2.36 18.99
N VAL A 45 -17.00 -2.74 18.01
CA VAL A 45 -17.27 -1.92 16.84
C VAL A 45 -18.29 -0.86 17.22
N SER A 46 -17.82 0.37 17.42
CA SER A 46 -18.67 1.48 17.90
C SER A 46 -19.70 1.95 16.86
N ASN A 47 -19.51 1.64 15.57
CA ASN A 47 -20.38 2.11 14.50
C ASN A 47 -20.45 1.12 13.33
N ALA A 48 -21.66 0.65 12.99
CA ALA A 48 -21.90 -0.24 11.85
C ALA A 48 -21.45 0.37 10.50
N VAL A 49 -21.51 1.70 10.37
CA VAL A 49 -21.07 2.41 9.16
C VAL A 49 -19.57 2.25 8.93
N SER A 50 -18.76 2.19 10.00
CA SER A 50 -17.31 2.01 9.89
C SER A 50 -16.93 0.65 9.30
N VAL A 51 -17.72 -0.39 9.55
CA VAL A 51 -17.49 -1.73 8.96
C VAL A 51 -17.69 -1.68 7.46
N TRP A 52 -18.82 -1.14 7.00
CA TRP A 52 -19.12 -1.03 5.57
C TRP A 52 -18.12 -0.13 4.83
N LEU A 53 -17.69 0.98 5.45
CA LEU A 53 -16.63 1.82 4.90
C LEU A 53 -15.30 1.08 4.81
N THR A 54 -14.94 0.29 5.82
CA THR A 54 -13.72 -0.53 5.80
C THR A 54 -13.78 -1.58 4.69
N LEU A 55 -14.94 -2.22 4.49
CA LEU A 55 -15.14 -3.18 3.40
C LEU A 55 -15.03 -2.51 2.02
N ALA A 56 -15.55 -1.29 1.87
CA ALA A 56 -15.40 -0.51 0.63
C ALA A 56 -13.93 -0.11 0.38
N VAL A 57 -13.23 0.35 1.43
CA VAL A 57 -11.80 0.66 1.36
C VAL A 57 -10.99 -0.56 0.97
N GLY A 58 -11.29 -1.72 1.55
CA GLY A 58 -10.65 -2.99 1.23
C GLY A 58 -10.82 -3.37 -0.24
N LEU A 59 -12.04 -3.27 -0.77
CA LEU A 59 -12.31 -3.53 -2.20
C LEU A 59 -11.46 -2.63 -3.09
N VAL A 60 -11.51 -1.31 -2.89
CA VAL A 60 -10.79 -0.38 -3.77
C VAL A 60 -9.27 -0.60 -3.64
N SER A 61 -8.78 -0.90 -2.44
CA SER A 61 -7.36 -1.21 -2.20
C SER A 61 -6.89 -2.50 -2.90
N LEU A 62 -7.77 -3.49 -3.09
CA LEU A 62 -7.48 -4.69 -3.88
C LEU A 62 -7.49 -4.43 -5.39
N LEU A 63 -8.37 -3.53 -5.84
CA LEU A 63 -8.50 -3.21 -7.26
C LEU A 63 -7.40 -2.28 -7.76
N LEU A 64 -6.97 -1.32 -6.95
CA LEU A 64 -6.01 -0.28 -7.34
C LEU A 64 -4.66 -0.82 -7.85
N PRO A 65 -4.04 -1.85 -7.23
CA PRO A 65 -2.80 -2.46 -7.73
C PRO A 65 -2.94 -3.04 -9.14
N THR A 66 -4.12 -3.54 -9.51
CA THR A 66 -4.31 -4.12 -10.85
C THR A 66 -4.20 -3.05 -11.94
N ALA A 67 -4.78 -1.87 -11.73
CA ALA A 67 -4.68 -0.75 -12.67
C ALA A 67 -3.28 -0.11 -12.66
N ARG A 68 -2.71 0.12 -11.46
CA ARG A 68 -1.34 0.64 -11.31
C ARG A 68 -0.29 -0.31 -11.91
N GLY A 69 -0.52 -1.62 -11.85
CA GLY A 69 0.33 -2.64 -12.47
C GLY A 69 0.43 -2.49 -13.99
N ILE A 70 -0.66 -2.12 -14.67
CA ILE A 70 -0.63 -1.84 -16.12
C ILE A 70 0.19 -0.58 -16.40
N LEU A 71 -0.02 0.50 -15.64
CA LEU A 71 0.76 1.73 -15.79
C LEU A 71 2.26 1.48 -15.58
N MET A 72 2.60 0.67 -14.57
CA MET A 72 3.97 0.23 -14.29
C MET A 72 4.54 -0.61 -15.43
N GLY A 73 3.77 -1.54 -15.99
CA GLY A 73 4.16 -2.35 -17.15
C GLY A 73 4.37 -1.54 -18.43
N ARG A 74 3.57 -0.49 -18.65
CA ARG A 74 3.74 0.48 -19.75
C ARG A 74 4.88 1.49 -19.50
N GLN A 75 5.55 1.42 -18.35
CA GLN A 75 6.53 2.42 -17.91
C GLN A 75 5.97 3.85 -17.86
N ASP A 76 4.65 4.00 -17.65
CA ASP A 76 3.99 5.29 -17.50
C ASP A 76 4.10 5.78 -16.04
N PHE A 77 5.34 6.06 -15.65
CA PHE A 77 5.66 6.49 -14.28
C PHE A 77 5.09 7.85 -13.93
N LYS A 78 4.78 8.68 -14.94
CA LYS A 78 4.15 9.99 -14.74
C LYS A 78 2.73 9.82 -14.21
N ASN A 79 1.92 9.01 -14.88
CA ASN A 79 0.54 8.78 -14.45
C ASN A 79 0.46 7.89 -13.21
N LEU A 80 1.39 6.93 -13.05
CA LEU A 80 1.53 6.16 -11.82
C LEU A 80 1.85 7.07 -10.61
N GLY A 81 2.78 8.02 -10.77
CA GLY A 81 3.12 9.00 -9.75
C GLY A 81 1.92 9.87 -9.37
N TRP A 82 1.20 10.42 -10.36
CA TRP A 82 -0.02 11.20 -10.10
C TRP A 82 -1.11 10.39 -9.41
N SER A 83 -1.29 9.11 -9.77
CA SER A 83 -2.20 8.20 -9.07
C SER A 83 -1.89 8.10 -7.58
N ILE A 84 -0.60 8.00 -7.20
CA ILE A 84 -0.16 7.94 -5.80
C ILE A 84 -0.35 9.31 -5.10
N VAL A 85 0.01 10.40 -5.76
CA VAL A 85 -0.13 11.76 -5.20
C VAL A 85 -1.60 12.10 -4.94
N ILE A 86 -2.50 11.78 -5.87
CA ILE A 86 -3.95 12.03 -5.72
C ILE A 86 -4.55 11.21 -4.57
N ASP A 87 -4.09 9.98 -4.35
CA ASP A 87 -4.52 9.18 -3.18
C ASP A 87 -4.19 9.92 -1.88
N GLY A 88 -2.93 10.35 -1.72
CA GLY A 88 -2.47 11.08 -0.53
C GLY A 88 -3.15 12.44 -0.36
N VAL A 89 -3.11 13.28 -1.39
CA VAL A 89 -3.67 14.65 -1.35
C VAL A 89 -5.20 14.60 -1.21
N GLY A 90 -5.87 13.72 -1.96
CA GLY A 90 -7.31 13.53 -1.89
C GLY A 90 -7.77 13.06 -0.52
N ARG A 91 -7.06 12.08 0.07
CA ARG A 91 -7.30 11.64 1.45
C ARG A 91 -7.10 12.78 2.44
N PHE A 92 -6.01 13.52 2.35
CA PHE A 92 -5.72 14.62 3.27
C PHE A 92 -6.78 15.73 3.19
N ALA A 93 -7.15 16.16 1.98
CA ALA A 93 -8.19 17.15 1.77
C ALA A 93 -9.55 16.68 2.33
N ALA A 94 -9.90 15.41 2.12
CA ALA A 94 -11.15 14.84 2.63
C ALA A 94 -11.15 14.68 4.17
N VAL A 95 -10.01 14.34 4.79
CA VAL A 95 -9.89 14.32 6.27
C VAL A 95 -10.12 15.72 6.83
N MET A 96 -9.46 16.73 6.24
CA MET A 96 -9.63 18.13 6.66
C MET A 96 -11.10 18.56 6.56
N ALA A 97 -11.76 18.26 5.44
CA ALA A 97 -13.19 18.55 5.26
C ALA A 97 -14.07 17.82 6.28
N ALA A 98 -13.81 16.55 6.56
CA ALA A 98 -14.56 15.78 7.54
C ALA A 98 -14.39 16.32 8.97
N MET A 99 -13.18 16.78 9.32
CA MET A 99 -12.93 17.43 10.60
C MET A 99 -13.70 18.74 10.76
N PHE A 100 -13.78 19.57 9.70
CA PHE A 100 -14.62 20.78 9.72
C PHE A 100 -16.11 20.49 9.90
N LEU A 101 -16.58 19.33 9.41
CA LEU A 101 -17.96 18.88 9.54
C LEU A 101 -18.26 18.14 10.85
N GLY A 102 -17.26 17.95 11.72
CA GLY A 102 -17.41 17.29 13.02
C GLY A 102 -17.44 15.75 12.99
N TYR A 103 -17.14 15.12 11.84
CA TYR A 103 -17.06 13.66 11.72
C TYR A 103 -15.66 13.17 12.10
N GLN A 104 -15.55 12.42 13.20
CA GLN A 104 -14.26 11.88 13.68
C GLN A 104 -13.87 10.58 12.94
N ALA A 105 -14.11 9.40 13.53
CA ALA A 105 -13.61 8.13 12.99
C ALA A 105 -14.22 7.75 11.62
N ALA A 106 -15.53 7.93 11.46
CA ALA A 106 -16.20 7.66 10.18
C ALA A 106 -15.74 8.63 9.07
N GLY A 107 -15.43 9.87 9.45
CA GLY A 107 -14.88 10.88 8.55
C GLY A 107 -13.50 10.50 8.01
N GLY A 108 -12.63 9.98 8.87
CA GLY A 108 -11.32 9.46 8.48
C GLY A 108 -11.42 8.32 7.46
N MET A 109 -12.29 7.33 7.71
CA MET A 109 -12.47 6.20 6.78
C MET A 109 -13.11 6.61 5.45
N ALA A 110 -14.08 7.53 5.47
CA ALA A 110 -14.65 8.09 4.25
C ALA A 110 -13.60 8.86 3.43
N ALA A 111 -12.73 9.62 4.09
CA ALA A 111 -11.64 10.33 3.42
C ALA A 111 -10.63 9.39 2.76
N VAL A 112 -10.29 8.28 3.44
CA VAL A 112 -9.47 7.19 2.86
C VAL A 112 -10.12 6.64 1.59
N LEU A 113 -11.43 6.34 1.65
CA LEU A 113 -12.18 5.83 0.50
C LEU A 113 -12.19 6.83 -0.67
N ILE A 114 -12.40 8.13 -0.40
CA ILE A 114 -12.39 9.18 -1.43
C ILE A 114 -11.03 9.24 -2.13
N GLY A 115 -9.92 9.28 -1.38
CA GLY A 115 -8.57 9.30 -1.96
C GLY A 115 -8.31 8.08 -2.85
N LEU A 116 -8.68 6.89 -2.38
CA LEU A 116 -8.55 5.64 -3.13
C LEU A 116 -9.42 5.64 -4.41
N LEU A 117 -10.66 6.11 -4.34
CA LEU A 117 -11.56 6.20 -5.50
C LEU A 117 -11.05 7.19 -6.54
N CYS A 118 -10.58 8.36 -6.12
CA CYS A 118 -9.96 9.35 -7.02
C CYS A 118 -8.72 8.76 -7.72
N SER A 119 -7.89 8.05 -6.96
CA SER A 119 -6.70 7.37 -7.49
C SER A 119 -7.05 6.25 -8.48
N LEU A 120 -8.07 5.45 -8.16
CA LEU A 120 -8.57 4.40 -9.03
C LEU A 120 -9.14 4.98 -10.32
N ALA A 121 -9.95 6.03 -10.22
CA ALA A 121 -10.55 6.72 -11.37
C ALA A 121 -9.48 7.30 -12.31
N LEU A 122 -8.45 7.96 -11.77
CA LEU A 122 -7.32 8.43 -12.57
C LEU A 122 -6.60 7.25 -13.25
N SER A 123 -6.35 6.17 -12.50
CA SER A 123 -5.64 5.00 -13.03
C SER A 123 -6.42 4.36 -14.19
N PHE A 124 -7.76 4.27 -14.08
CA PHE A 124 -8.63 3.82 -15.17
C PHE A 124 -8.66 4.77 -16.36
N TYR A 125 -8.69 6.09 -16.09
CA TYR A 125 -8.64 7.10 -17.15
C TYR A 125 -7.36 6.99 -17.98
N CYS A 126 -6.22 6.72 -17.34
CA CYS A 126 -4.93 6.57 -18.01
C CYS A 126 -4.79 5.30 -18.86
N ILE A 127 -5.60 4.27 -18.61
CA ILE A 127 -5.60 3.01 -19.39
C ILE A 127 -6.79 2.90 -20.36
N ARG A 128 -7.57 3.97 -20.54
CA ARG A 128 -8.79 3.97 -21.36
C ARG A 128 -8.54 3.73 -22.86
N ASP A 129 -7.32 3.97 -23.31
CA ASP A 129 -6.87 3.76 -24.68
C ASP A 129 -6.73 2.27 -25.03
N LEU A 130 -6.72 1.39 -24.02
CA LEU A 130 -6.59 -0.04 -24.20
C LEU A 130 -7.95 -0.72 -24.44
N PRO A 131 -8.04 -1.71 -25.34
CA PRO A 131 -9.28 -2.40 -25.63
C PRO A 131 -9.73 -3.27 -24.44
N TRP A 132 -10.82 -2.88 -23.77
CA TRP A 132 -11.39 -3.62 -22.63
C TRP A 132 -12.11 -4.92 -23.02
N ARG A 133 -12.58 -5.01 -24.27
CA ARG A 133 -13.60 -5.99 -24.72
C ARG A 133 -13.04 -7.20 -25.47
N ASP A 134 -11.79 -7.58 -25.23
CA ASP A 134 -11.22 -8.79 -25.85
C ASP A 134 -11.63 -10.06 -25.10
N ASN A 135 -11.84 -11.16 -25.85
CA ASN A 135 -12.39 -12.41 -25.32
C ASN A 135 -11.37 -13.53 -25.16
N GLU A 136 -10.08 -13.17 -25.11
CA GLU A 136 -8.97 -14.12 -24.91
C GLU A 136 -9.12 -14.93 -23.62
N THR A 137 -8.65 -16.18 -23.65
CA THR A 137 -8.70 -17.10 -22.53
C THR A 137 -7.48 -16.95 -21.62
N LEU A 138 -7.74 -16.79 -20.31
CA LEU A 138 -6.69 -16.78 -19.30
C LEU A 138 -6.49 -18.21 -18.78
N ASN A 139 -5.28 -18.71 -18.97
CA ASN A 139 -4.83 -19.94 -18.33
C ASN A 139 -4.45 -19.64 -16.87
N TRP A 140 -5.40 -19.84 -15.95
CA TRP A 140 -5.27 -19.48 -14.53
C TRP A 140 -4.08 -20.14 -13.83
N MET A 141 -3.89 -21.45 -14.02
CA MET A 141 -2.87 -22.19 -13.27
C MET A 141 -1.43 -21.74 -13.63
N PRO A 142 -1.03 -21.65 -14.91
CA PRO A 142 0.27 -21.08 -15.27
C PRO A 142 0.46 -19.64 -14.81
N TRP A 143 -0.56 -18.80 -14.98
CA TRP A 143 -0.52 -17.40 -14.56
C TRP A 143 -0.31 -17.28 -13.05
N LEU A 144 -1.04 -18.05 -12.24
CA LEU A 144 -0.93 -18.03 -10.78
C LEU A 144 0.43 -18.53 -10.31
N LYS A 145 0.97 -19.58 -10.92
CA LYS A 145 2.33 -20.08 -10.61
C LYS A 145 3.41 -19.04 -10.83
N GLN A 146 3.21 -18.11 -11.77
CA GLN A 146 4.13 -17.01 -12.02
C GLN A 146 3.84 -15.79 -11.13
N ALA A 147 2.58 -15.42 -10.96
CA ALA A 147 2.16 -14.23 -10.22
C ALA A 147 2.28 -14.39 -8.71
N LEU A 148 2.01 -15.59 -8.17
CA LEU A 148 1.97 -15.83 -6.73
C LEU A 148 3.35 -15.65 -6.07
N PRO A 149 4.47 -16.21 -6.57
CA PRO A 149 5.79 -15.95 -6.01
C PRO A 149 6.17 -14.47 -6.04
N LEU A 150 5.80 -13.75 -7.11
CA LEU A 150 6.03 -12.30 -7.24
C LEU A 150 5.22 -11.50 -6.23
N ALA A 151 4.01 -11.94 -5.90
CA ALA A 151 3.14 -11.29 -4.91
C ALA A 151 3.56 -11.59 -3.46
N ILE A 152 4.11 -12.78 -3.20
CA ILE A 152 4.56 -13.18 -1.85
C ILE A 152 5.67 -12.26 -1.34
N GLY A 153 6.61 -11.84 -2.20
CA GLY A 153 7.74 -11.00 -1.79
C GLY A 153 7.31 -9.72 -1.03
N PRO A 154 6.54 -8.82 -1.65
CA PRO A 154 5.98 -7.66 -0.96
C PRO A 154 5.05 -8.03 0.20
N GLY A 155 4.29 -9.14 0.08
CA GLY A 155 3.40 -9.61 1.14
C GLY A 155 4.13 -9.94 2.44
N VAL A 156 5.28 -10.62 2.36
CA VAL A 156 6.13 -10.91 3.52
C VAL A 156 6.60 -9.62 4.18
N LEU A 157 7.02 -8.62 3.40
CA LEU A 157 7.45 -7.32 3.94
C LEU A 157 6.30 -6.64 4.71
N VAL A 158 5.09 -6.60 4.14
CA VAL A 158 3.92 -6.02 4.81
C VAL A 158 3.59 -6.75 6.11
N ILE A 159 3.68 -8.08 6.12
CA ILE A 159 3.48 -8.89 7.34
C ILE A 159 4.56 -8.55 8.37
N MET A 160 5.84 -8.47 7.98
CA MET A 160 6.92 -8.13 8.91
C MET A 160 6.75 -6.74 9.53
N PHE A 161 6.34 -5.74 8.75
CA PHE A 161 6.02 -4.38 9.22
C PHE A 161 4.76 -4.28 10.11
N SER A 162 3.94 -5.33 10.14
CA SER A 162 2.72 -5.37 10.98
C SER A 162 2.90 -6.26 12.21
N ALA A 163 3.69 -7.32 12.08
CA ALA A 163 3.93 -8.30 13.13
C ALA A 163 4.83 -7.77 14.25
N ASP A 164 5.77 -6.86 13.95
CA ASP A 164 6.65 -6.23 14.93
C ASP A 164 5.86 -5.43 15.97
N VAL A 165 4.89 -4.63 15.54
CA VAL A 165 3.99 -3.86 16.41
C VAL A 165 3.15 -4.79 17.30
N LEU A 166 2.59 -5.85 16.74
CA LEU A 166 1.80 -6.83 17.49
C LEU A 166 2.65 -7.55 18.54
N PHE A 167 3.88 -7.92 18.18
CA PHE A 167 4.81 -8.57 19.10
C PHE A 167 5.16 -7.66 20.29
N VAL A 168 5.42 -6.37 20.04
CA VAL A 168 5.71 -5.40 21.10
C VAL A 168 4.49 -5.17 22.00
N GLN A 169 3.29 -5.12 21.42
CA GLN A 169 2.04 -4.97 22.17
C GLN A 169 1.76 -6.14 23.10
N GLU A 170 2.06 -7.38 22.69
CA GLU A 170 1.82 -8.56 23.52
C GLU A 170 2.91 -8.78 24.60
N THR A 171 4.16 -8.40 24.29
CA THR A 171 5.31 -8.72 25.16
C THR A 171 5.55 -7.67 26.24
N PHE A 172 5.27 -6.40 25.97
CA PHE A 172 5.63 -5.28 26.85
C PHE A 172 4.40 -4.61 27.49
N PRO A 173 4.56 -4.01 28.68
CA PRO A 173 3.49 -3.25 29.32
C PRO A 173 2.99 -2.07 28.47
N ASP A 174 1.69 -1.79 28.50
CA ASP A 174 1.03 -0.68 27.76
C ASP A 174 1.69 0.69 27.98
N THR A 175 2.30 0.88 29.16
CA THR A 175 3.01 2.11 29.53
C THR A 175 4.27 2.37 28.69
N GLN A 176 4.79 1.38 27.97
CA GLN A 176 5.97 1.52 27.11
C GLN A 176 5.64 1.32 25.63
N THR A 177 4.69 0.44 25.33
CA THR A 177 4.30 0.06 23.97
C THR A 177 3.88 1.24 23.08
N HIS A 178 3.23 2.25 23.64
CA HIS A 178 2.80 3.43 22.88
C HIS A 178 3.97 4.29 22.34
N PHE A 179 5.18 4.14 22.87
CA PHE A 179 6.39 4.79 22.35
C PHE A 179 6.98 4.08 21.13
N TYR A 180 6.59 2.85 20.84
CA TYR A 180 7.09 2.10 19.68
C TYR A 180 6.42 2.53 18.37
N MET A 181 5.12 2.83 18.40
CA MET A 181 4.34 3.21 17.21
C MET A 181 4.91 4.41 16.43
N PRO A 182 5.38 5.50 17.07
CA PRO A 182 6.08 6.57 16.38
C PRO A 182 7.31 6.10 15.59
N VAL A 183 8.08 5.15 16.13
CA VAL A 183 9.30 4.62 15.51
C VAL A 183 8.94 3.76 14.30
N ALA A 184 7.96 2.86 14.45
CA ALA A 184 7.45 2.04 13.35
C ALA A 184 6.90 2.91 12.21
N THR A 185 6.22 4.01 12.53
CA THR A 185 5.71 4.98 11.53
C THR A 185 6.85 5.65 10.75
N VAL A 186 7.92 6.05 11.43
CA VAL A 186 9.11 6.62 10.79
C VAL A 186 9.78 5.61 9.86
N GLY A 187 9.89 4.36 10.31
CA GLY A 187 10.42 3.27 9.50
C GLY A 187 9.58 2.99 8.24
N LEU A 188 8.25 2.95 8.38
CA LEU A 188 7.33 2.82 7.25
C LEU A 188 7.47 3.99 6.26
N ALA A 189 7.63 5.23 6.76
CA ALA A 189 7.84 6.39 5.91
C ALA A 189 9.16 6.30 5.11
N LEU A 190 10.23 5.81 5.75
CA LEU A 190 11.51 5.56 5.08
C LEU A 190 11.41 4.44 4.04
N PHE A 191 10.72 3.36 4.36
CA PHE A 191 10.43 2.28 3.40
C PHE A 191 9.66 2.79 2.18
N MET A 192 8.61 3.58 2.40
CA MET A 192 7.85 4.21 1.32
C MET A 192 8.69 5.19 0.49
N PHE A 193 9.68 5.84 1.09
CA PHE A 193 10.60 6.72 0.37
C PHE A 193 11.52 5.96 -0.61
N VAL A 194 11.94 4.74 -0.24
CA VAL A 194 12.82 3.91 -1.09
C VAL A 194 12.04 3.09 -2.12
N THR A 195 10.78 2.73 -1.83
CA THR A 195 9.92 1.88 -2.67
C THR A 195 9.80 2.30 -4.15
N PRO A 196 9.69 3.60 -4.51
CA PRO A 196 9.61 4.03 -5.90
C PRO A 196 10.79 3.56 -6.75
N MET A 197 12.00 3.49 -6.18
CA MET A 197 13.18 2.99 -6.90
C MET A 197 13.03 1.53 -7.30
N GLY A 198 12.57 0.66 -6.41
CA GLY A 198 12.28 -0.75 -6.76
C GLY A 198 11.19 -0.86 -7.83
N THR A 199 10.15 -0.03 -7.69
CA THR A 199 8.99 -0.01 -8.59
C THR A 199 9.35 0.35 -10.03
N VAL A 200 10.23 1.33 -10.25
CA VAL A 200 10.62 1.75 -11.61
C VAL A 200 11.62 0.80 -12.27
N MET A 201 12.25 -0.07 -11.49
CA MET A 201 13.33 -0.93 -11.96
C MET A 201 12.85 -2.29 -12.42
N PHE A 202 11.81 -2.85 -11.80
CA PHE A 202 11.26 -4.13 -12.22
C PHE A 202 10.87 -4.14 -13.72
N PRO A 203 10.12 -3.15 -14.26
CA PRO A 203 9.80 -3.12 -15.70
C PRO A 203 11.03 -2.92 -16.60
N LYS A 204 12.02 -2.15 -16.14
CA LYS A 204 13.27 -1.91 -16.89
C LYS A 204 14.15 -3.16 -16.94
N LEU A 205 14.18 -3.93 -15.86
CA LEU A 205 14.92 -5.20 -15.79
C LEU A 205 14.30 -6.23 -16.73
N VAL A 206 12.97 -6.39 -16.70
CA VAL A 206 12.25 -7.35 -17.55
C VAL A 206 12.41 -6.98 -19.03
N SER A 207 12.27 -5.70 -19.39
CA SER A 207 12.47 -5.24 -20.78
C SER A 207 13.92 -5.37 -21.24
N SER A 208 14.91 -5.00 -20.41
CA SER A 208 16.33 -5.16 -20.74
C SER A 208 16.72 -6.62 -20.94
N HIS A 209 16.17 -7.53 -20.14
CA HIS A 209 16.38 -8.98 -20.30
C HIS A 209 15.75 -9.49 -21.60
N ALA A 210 14.53 -9.05 -21.93
CA ALA A 210 13.85 -9.41 -23.18
C ALA A 210 14.58 -8.89 -24.43
N GLU A 211 15.22 -7.72 -24.36
CA GLU A 211 15.98 -7.11 -25.45
C GLU A 211 17.45 -7.57 -25.53
N GLY A 212 17.89 -8.46 -24.63
CA GLY A 212 19.29 -8.92 -24.57
C GLY A 212 20.31 -7.83 -24.19
N LYS A 213 19.85 -6.70 -23.65
CA LYS A 213 20.70 -5.57 -23.24
C LYS A 213 21.29 -5.79 -21.84
N SER A 214 22.52 -5.32 -21.64
CA SER A 214 23.27 -5.53 -20.40
C SER A 214 22.59 -4.92 -19.16
N ASN A 215 22.85 -5.52 -18.00
CA ASN A 215 22.19 -5.30 -16.70
C ASN A 215 22.48 -3.93 -16.04
N VAL A 216 22.74 -2.90 -16.85
CA VAL A 216 23.14 -1.56 -16.44
C VAL A 216 22.05 -0.87 -15.61
N ALA A 217 20.78 -1.09 -15.95
CA ALA A 217 19.64 -0.59 -15.19
C ALA A 217 19.62 -1.15 -13.75
N LEU A 218 19.91 -2.45 -13.59
CA LEU A 218 20.00 -3.09 -12.28
C LEU A 218 21.13 -2.50 -11.44
N ARG A 219 22.30 -2.25 -12.04
CA ARG A 219 23.42 -1.63 -11.34
C ARG A 219 23.07 -0.23 -10.84
N TYR A 220 22.49 0.61 -11.69
CA TYR A 220 22.05 1.96 -11.27
C TYR A 220 20.95 1.92 -10.21
N ALA A 221 20.06 0.92 -10.25
CA ALA A 221 19.04 0.70 -9.22
C ALA A 221 19.65 0.41 -7.85
N PHE A 222 20.59 -0.54 -7.81
CA PHE A 222 21.28 -0.93 -6.58
C PHE A 222 22.10 0.23 -6.04
N THR A 223 22.90 0.89 -6.89
CA THR A 223 23.70 2.04 -6.47
C THR A 223 22.81 3.20 -6.01
N GLY A 224 21.72 3.50 -6.72
CA GLY A 224 20.79 4.56 -6.36
C GLY A 224 20.06 4.28 -5.03
N THR A 225 19.54 3.06 -4.86
CA THR A 225 18.89 2.61 -3.63
C THR A 225 19.87 2.60 -2.46
N PHE A 226 21.11 2.14 -2.67
CA PHE A 226 22.15 2.15 -1.66
C PHE A 226 22.55 3.58 -1.25
N ILE A 227 22.71 4.49 -2.21
CA ILE A 227 23.03 5.90 -1.92
C ILE A 227 21.88 6.57 -1.16
N LEU A 228 20.64 6.43 -1.64
CA LEU A 228 19.46 7.02 -0.98
C LEU A 228 19.24 6.44 0.41
N GLY A 229 19.36 5.11 0.54
CA GLY A 229 19.27 4.41 1.82
C GLY A 229 20.37 4.86 2.78
N SER A 230 21.61 4.96 2.30
CA SER A 230 22.75 5.38 3.14
C SER A 230 22.61 6.83 3.59
N LEU A 231 22.16 7.71 2.69
CA LEU A 231 21.90 9.10 3.02
C LEU A 231 20.79 9.23 4.06
N ALA A 232 19.67 8.53 3.88
CA ALA A 232 18.58 8.51 4.84
C ALA A 232 19.02 7.94 6.20
N PHE A 233 19.80 6.86 6.19
CA PHE A 233 20.36 6.26 7.40
C PHE A 233 21.29 7.24 8.15
N ILE A 234 22.24 7.87 7.46
CA ILE A 234 23.17 8.85 8.06
C ILE A 234 22.41 10.04 8.66
N ILE A 235 21.44 10.60 7.93
CA ILE A 235 20.64 11.74 8.42
C ILE A 235 19.92 11.37 9.72
N LEU A 236 19.33 10.17 9.77
CA LEU A 236 18.54 9.73 10.91
C LEU A 236 19.38 9.22 12.08
N LEU A 237 20.62 8.78 11.84
CA LEU A 237 21.61 8.56 12.88
C LEU A 237 22.07 9.87 13.53
N LEU A 238 22.32 10.91 12.72
CA LEU A 238 22.79 12.21 13.21
C LEU A 238 21.68 12.99 13.92
N ILE A 239 20.45 12.93 13.41
CA ILE A 239 19.32 13.71 13.92
C ILE A 239 18.07 12.83 14.07
N PRO A 240 18.07 11.86 15.00
CA PRO A 240 16.94 10.92 15.17
C PRO A 240 15.65 11.61 15.62
N LYS A 241 15.74 12.80 16.21
CA LYS A 241 14.56 13.58 16.65
C LYS A 241 13.79 14.22 15.49
N LEU A 242 14.41 14.39 14.32
CA LEU A 242 13.84 15.17 13.21
C LEU A 242 12.51 14.61 12.69
N PRO A 243 12.36 13.31 12.40
CA PRO A 243 11.07 12.75 11.96
C PRO A 243 9.99 12.88 13.02
N LEU A 244 10.35 12.69 14.29
CA LEU A 244 9.42 12.79 15.42
C LEU A 244 8.93 14.23 15.60
N TRP A 245 9.79 15.22 15.37
CA TRP A 245 9.40 16.63 15.39
C TRP A 245 8.42 16.98 14.28
N ILE A 246 8.63 16.46 13.07
CA ILE A 246 7.75 16.74 11.92
C ILE A 246 6.40 16.04 12.10
N ILE A 247 6.40 14.75 12.43
CA ILE A 247 5.18 13.94 12.50
C ILE A 247 4.38 14.23 13.79
N TYR A 248 5.07 14.35 14.93
CA TYR A 248 4.47 14.52 16.26
C TYR A 248 4.73 15.92 16.85
N PHE A 249 4.58 16.97 16.04
CA PHE A 249 4.83 18.35 16.47
C PHE A 249 3.95 18.82 17.65
N LYS A 250 2.69 18.35 17.73
CA LYS A 250 1.76 18.69 18.83
C LYS A 250 1.88 17.78 20.06
N SER A 251 2.64 16.69 19.98
CA SER A 251 2.70 15.66 21.03
C SER A 251 4.15 15.34 21.38
N PRO A 252 4.84 16.22 22.12
CA PRO A 252 6.28 16.09 22.43
C PRO A 252 6.63 14.84 23.26
N ILE A 253 5.63 14.22 23.89
CA ILE A 253 5.81 12.97 24.64
C ILE A 253 6.46 11.89 23.78
N TYR A 254 6.08 11.79 22.50
CA TYR A 254 6.60 10.80 21.57
C TYR A 254 8.06 11.04 21.14
N TRP A 255 8.66 12.19 21.48
CA TRP A 255 10.07 12.45 21.19
C TRP A 255 11.00 11.62 22.07
N GLN A 256 10.49 11.07 23.18
CA GLN A 256 11.21 10.14 24.03
C GLN A 256 11.58 8.84 23.30
N SER A 257 10.89 8.50 22.21
CA SER A 257 11.19 7.35 21.36
C SER A 257 12.44 7.53 20.47
N SER A 258 13.04 8.72 20.46
CA SER A 258 14.20 9.03 19.62
C SER A 258 15.37 8.04 19.74
N PRO A 259 15.72 7.47 20.91
CA PRO A 259 16.82 6.52 21.02
C PRO A 259 16.59 5.21 20.26
N LEU A 260 15.34 4.86 19.95
CA LEU A 260 14.99 3.63 19.24
C LEU A 260 15.14 3.74 17.71
N ILE A 261 15.11 4.98 17.18
CA ILE A 261 15.15 5.25 15.74
C ILE A 261 16.44 4.71 15.07
N PRO A 262 17.65 4.94 15.61
CA PRO A 262 18.88 4.37 15.05
C PRO A 262 18.83 2.85 14.89
N TRP A 263 18.33 2.13 15.90
CA TRP A 263 18.23 0.67 15.89
C TRP A 263 17.22 0.18 14.86
N TYR A 264 16.05 0.82 14.80
CA TYR A 264 15.01 0.46 13.85
C TYR A 264 15.47 0.66 12.40
N ILE A 265 16.15 1.76 12.11
CA ILE A 265 16.63 2.03 10.75
C ILE A 265 17.82 1.14 10.41
N ALA A 266 18.72 0.85 11.37
CA ALA A 266 19.80 -0.11 11.16
C ALA A 266 19.27 -1.49 10.76
N SER A 267 18.12 -1.93 11.32
CA SER A 267 17.47 -3.18 10.91
C SER A 267 16.78 -3.12 9.54
N LEU A 268 16.45 -1.93 9.06
CA LEU A 268 15.84 -1.71 7.74
C LEU A 268 16.85 -1.50 6.62
N PHE A 269 18.10 -1.21 6.96
CA PHE A 269 19.15 -0.93 6.00
C PHE A 269 19.53 -2.23 5.26
N PRO A 270 19.45 -2.25 3.91
CA PRO A 270 19.74 -3.44 3.10
C PRO A 270 21.23 -3.77 3.01
#